data_AF-A0A8H6C424-F1
#
_entry.id   AF-A0A8H6C424-F1
#
_cell.length_a   1.000
_cell.length_b   1.000
_cell.length_c   1.000
_cell.angle_alpha   90.00
_cell.angle_beta   90.00
_cell.angle_gamma   90.00
#
_symmetry.space_group_name_H-M   'P 1'
#
loop_
_entity.id
_entity.type
_entity.pdbx_description
1 polymer ?
#
loop_
_entity_poly.entity_id
_entity_poly.type
_entity_poly.pdbx_seq_one_letter_code
_entity_poly.pdbx_strand_id
1 'polypeptide(L)'
;MKFFQLITFLLTFALIEASGRKPRKYSKLDTAMQACNVYIGKYGTVCASSGKKKSINWKCYCNQDPGFGTISDCLVRGYNNDTSIIDKFVDKCNMTESKFYKNTTESRKSLKPMVSPTPLLINYKTFTPYKNAYAMSYNNYNISIYYGAGLLGYWAGIFVIAILANLFRKMFPRLTNYCTGAVSNAFRKYILLPATFGKKKAQPLSFGFGGFFDGLVPTRLESLIITMFVLLTGFLSALHIHHVKDNPQYATKNAELGHLIADRTGILSAFLIPLLILFGGRNNFLQWLTGWDFATFIMYHRWISRIDVLLIIVHAITFTVSDKATGKYNTRMKRDFMIWGVVATICAGFILFRQCYSSEEDAMKFSSAFILS
;
A
#
# COMPACT_ATOMS: atom_id res chain seq x y z
N MET A 1 24.75 -13.86 19.15
CA MET A 1 23.98 -13.46 17.94
C MET A 1 24.46 -14.31 16.78
N LYS A 2 23.61 -15.14 16.15
CA LYS A 2 24.02 -15.76 14.88
C LYS A 2 23.92 -14.66 13.82
N PHE A 3 25.08 -14.14 13.41
CA PHE A 3 25.33 -13.18 12.33
C PHE A 3 24.42 -13.39 11.10
N PHE A 4 24.06 -14.65 10.85
CA PHE A 4 23.13 -15.10 9.81
C PHE A 4 21.75 -14.44 9.82
N GLN A 5 21.10 -14.21 10.98
CA GLN A 5 19.75 -13.61 11.02
C GLN A 5 19.78 -12.10 10.78
N LEU A 6 20.85 -11.42 11.21
CA LEU A 6 21.10 -10.03 10.87
C LEU A 6 21.40 -9.90 9.37
N ILE A 7 22.16 -10.84 8.80
CA ILE A 7 22.37 -10.95 7.36
C ILE A 7 21.06 -11.20 6.62
N THR A 8 20.14 -12.06 7.11
CA THR A 8 18.86 -12.29 6.41
C THR A 8 17.97 -11.06 6.43
N PHE A 9 17.93 -10.32 7.54
CA PHE A 9 17.18 -9.05 7.66
C PHE A 9 17.82 -7.93 6.83
N LEU A 10 19.15 -7.84 6.83
CA LEU A 10 19.89 -6.91 5.97
C LEU A 10 19.81 -7.31 4.50
N LEU A 11 19.73 -8.60 4.16
CA LEU A 11 19.55 -9.08 2.78
C LEU A 11 18.14 -8.82 2.27
N THR A 12 17.09 -8.87 3.10
CA THR A 12 15.75 -8.50 2.65
C THR A 12 15.59 -7.00 2.49
N PHE A 13 16.19 -6.18 3.37
CA PHE A 13 16.30 -4.73 3.16
C PHE A 13 17.18 -4.39 1.95
N ALA A 14 18.32 -5.07 1.81
CA ALA A 14 19.22 -4.92 0.68
C ALA A 14 18.62 -5.47 -0.62
N LEU A 15 17.67 -6.41 -0.63
CA LEU A 15 16.96 -6.80 -1.86
C LEU A 15 15.94 -5.74 -2.29
N ILE A 16 15.34 -5.02 -1.33
CA ILE A 16 14.46 -3.88 -1.60
C ILE A 16 15.28 -2.69 -2.13
N GLU A 17 16.44 -2.40 -1.53
CA GLU A 17 17.37 -1.37 -2.01
C GLU A 17 18.14 -1.77 -3.28
N ALA A 18 18.58 -3.03 -3.42
CA ALA A 18 19.30 -3.56 -4.58
C ALA A 18 18.41 -3.74 -5.81
N SER A 19 17.08 -3.67 -5.65
CA SER A 19 16.19 -3.49 -6.80
C SER A 19 16.35 -2.11 -7.46
N GLY A 20 16.99 -1.14 -6.79
CA GLY A 20 17.20 0.23 -7.28
C GLY A 20 15.90 1.00 -7.56
N ARG A 21 14.74 0.42 -7.25
CA ARG A 21 13.42 0.96 -7.61
C ARG A 21 12.75 1.53 -6.37
N LYS A 22 12.96 2.82 -6.13
CA LYS A 22 12.10 3.60 -5.24
C LYS A 22 10.63 3.35 -5.63
N PRO A 23 9.69 3.22 -4.67
CA PRO A 23 8.29 3.05 -4.99
C PRO A 23 7.86 4.21 -5.89
N ARG A 24 7.29 3.87 -7.05
CA ARG A 24 7.03 4.83 -8.13
C ARG A 24 5.95 5.81 -7.69
N LYS A 25 6.34 7.00 -7.24
CA LYS A 25 5.40 8.09 -7.01
C LYS A 25 5.01 8.72 -8.35
N TYR A 26 3.72 8.94 -8.55
CA TYR A 26 3.22 9.60 -9.75
C TYR A 26 3.20 11.11 -9.52
N SER A 27 3.91 11.86 -10.35
CA SER A 27 3.81 13.32 -10.32
C SER A 27 2.48 13.79 -10.92
N LYS A 28 2.12 15.06 -10.66
CA LYS A 28 0.99 15.71 -11.34
C LYS A 28 1.13 15.64 -12.86
N LEU A 29 2.36 15.79 -13.37
CA LEU A 29 2.66 15.63 -14.79
C LEU A 29 2.39 14.21 -15.28
N ASP A 30 2.83 13.17 -14.57
CA ASP A 30 2.58 11.78 -14.99
C ASP A 30 1.09 11.48 -15.08
N THR A 31 0.31 11.99 -14.11
CA THR A 31 -1.15 11.88 -14.08
C THR A 31 -1.78 12.58 -15.28
N ALA A 32 -1.37 13.83 -15.54
CA ALA A 32 -1.88 14.62 -16.65
C ALA A 32 -1.55 14.01 -18.00
N MET A 33 -0.29 13.64 -18.20
CA MET A 33 0.19 13.01 -19.42
C MET A 33 -0.51 11.69 -19.69
N GLN A 34 -0.76 10.86 -18.68
CA GLN A 34 -1.49 9.61 -18.87
C GLN A 34 -2.95 9.86 -19.26
N ALA A 35 -3.64 10.79 -18.59
CA ALA A 35 -5.03 11.13 -18.88
C ALA A 35 -5.17 11.65 -20.33
N CYS A 36 -4.31 12.59 -20.71
CA CYS A 36 -4.26 13.14 -22.06
C CYS A 36 -3.92 12.06 -23.11
N ASN A 37 -2.87 11.25 -22.88
CA ASN A 37 -2.44 10.23 -23.82
C ASN A 37 -3.52 9.17 -24.09
N VAL A 38 -4.25 8.74 -23.06
CA VAL A 38 -5.34 7.76 -23.21
C VAL A 38 -6.55 8.38 -23.91
N TYR A 39 -6.88 9.63 -23.59
CA TYR A 39 -7.95 10.35 -24.28
C TYR A 39 -7.62 10.50 -25.77
N ILE A 40 -6.43 11.01 -26.10
CA ILE A 40 -5.95 11.17 -27.48
C ILE A 40 -5.97 9.83 -28.20
N GLY A 41 -5.40 8.77 -27.60
CA GLY A 41 -5.38 7.44 -28.21
C GLY A 41 -6.77 6.85 -28.51
N LYS A 42 -7.83 7.28 -27.83
CA LYS A 42 -9.21 6.85 -28.09
C LYS A 42 -9.87 7.60 -29.26
N TYR A 43 -9.59 8.89 -29.41
CA TYR A 43 -10.27 9.77 -30.37
C TYR A 43 -9.42 10.12 -31.61
N GLY A 44 -8.13 9.79 -31.61
CA GLY A 44 -7.24 9.95 -32.76
C GLY A 44 -5.78 9.70 -32.37
N THR A 45 -5.15 8.68 -32.95
CA THR A 45 -3.73 8.38 -32.68
C THR A 45 -2.83 9.40 -33.37
N VAL A 46 -2.37 10.40 -32.62
CA VAL A 46 -1.40 11.39 -33.10
C VAL A 46 0.04 10.86 -33.02
N CYS A 47 0.29 9.98 -32.05
CA CYS A 47 1.57 9.33 -31.82
C CYS A 47 1.41 7.81 -31.87
N ALA A 48 2.21 7.13 -32.69
CA ALA A 48 2.27 5.67 -32.67
C ALA A 48 2.76 5.18 -31.29
N SER A 49 2.04 4.22 -30.72
CA SER A 49 2.39 3.60 -29.44
C SER A 49 3.73 2.88 -29.55
N SER A 50 4.66 3.17 -28.64
CA SER A 50 6.01 2.60 -28.59
C SER A 50 5.99 1.13 -28.13
N GLY A 51 5.23 0.22 -28.74
CA GLY A 51 5.26 -1.25 -28.53
C GLY A 51 4.98 -1.79 -27.11
N LYS A 52 5.06 -0.96 -26.06
CA LYS A 52 4.89 -1.28 -24.65
C LYS A 52 3.60 -0.61 -24.16
N LYS A 53 2.61 -1.43 -23.76
CA LYS A 53 1.31 -0.98 -23.21
C LYS A 53 1.53 0.09 -22.14
N LYS A 54 0.86 1.24 -22.28
CA LYS A 54 0.92 2.43 -21.38
C LYS A 54 2.24 3.22 -21.37
N SER A 55 3.14 3.02 -22.32
CA SER A 55 4.32 3.89 -22.44
C SER A 55 3.99 5.16 -23.24
N ILE A 56 4.29 6.31 -22.65
CA ILE A 56 4.12 7.62 -23.29
C ILE A 56 5.29 7.79 -24.27
N ASN A 57 4.99 8.03 -25.55
CA ASN A 57 6.00 8.28 -26.57
C ASN A 57 6.49 9.73 -26.47
N TRP A 58 7.38 9.97 -25.50
CA TRP A 58 7.96 11.30 -25.28
C TRP A 58 8.65 11.87 -26.51
N LYS A 59 9.29 11.02 -27.34
CA LYS A 59 9.92 11.47 -28.59
C LYS A 59 8.88 12.05 -29.55
N CYS A 60 7.72 11.42 -29.67
CA CYS A 60 6.63 11.96 -30.49
C CYS A 60 6.06 13.25 -29.91
N TYR A 61 5.76 13.27 -28.60
CA TYR A 61 5.14 14.43 -27.96
C TYR A 61 6.06 15.66 -27.86
N CYS A 62 7.38 15.47 -27.79
CA CYS A 62 8.34 16.58 -27.75
C CYS A 62 8.81 17.02 -29.14
N ASN A 63 8.94 16.10 -30.12
CA ASN A 63 9.60 16.39 -31.39
C ASN A 63 8.69 16.43 -32.62
N GLN A 64 7.45 15.92 -32.54
CA GLN A 64 6.51 15.96 -33.67
C GLN A 64 5.47 17.06 -33.45
N ASP A 65 5.36 17.99 -34.39
CA ASP A 65 4.42 19.12 -34.35
C ASP A 65 2.96 18.73 -34.07
N PRO A 66 2.36 17.70 -34.70
CA PRO A 66 0.98 17.34 -34.41
C PRO A 66 0.81 16.76 -32.99
N GLY A 67 1.80 15.97 -32.54
CA GLY A 67 1.83 15.38 -31.20
C GLY A 67 1.97 16.44 -30.12
N PHE A 68 2.92 17.35 -30.30
CA PHE A 68 3.17 18.49 -29.43
C PHE A 68 1.96 19.42 -29.33
N GLY A 69 1.34 19.78 -30.45
CA GLY A 69 0.15 20.63 -30.47
C GLY A 69 -1.01 20.05 -29.67
N THR A 70 -1.27 18.76 -29.86
CA THR A 70 -2.37 18.06 -29.18
C THR A 70 -2.13 17.92 -27.67
N ILE A 71 -0.92 17.52 -27.26
CA ILE A 71 -0.61 17.35 -25.84
C ILE A 71 -0.54 18.69 -25.12
N SER A 72 0.06 19.71 -25.74
CA SER A 72 0.17 21.04 -25.14
C SER A 72 -1.20 21.71 -24.98
N ASP A 73 -2.13 21.54 -25.94
CA ASP A 73 -3.52 21.99 -25.76
C ASP A 73 -4.20 21.27 -24.59
N CYS A 74 -3.97 19.96 -24.43
CA CYS A 74 -4.48 19.21 -23.28
C CYS A 74 -3.96 19.75 -21.94
N LEU A 75 -2.68 20.09 -21.86
CA LEU A 75 -2.07 20.63 -20.64
C LEU A 75 -2.57 22.04 -20.35
N VAL A 76 -2.56 22.93 -21.33
CA VAL A 76 -2.96 24.33 -21.13
C VAL A 76 -4.46 24.45 -20.84
N ARG A 77 -5.33 23.82 -21.64
CA ARG A 77 -6.79 23.96 -21.47
C ARG A 77 -7.40 22.90 -20.56
N GLY A 78 -6.91 21.66 -20.59
CA GLY A 78 -7.42 20.59 -19.73
C GLY A 78 -6.99 20.72 -18.27
N TYR A 79 -5.85 21.36 -17.99
CA TYR A 79 -5.33 21.61 -16.64
C TYR A 79 -5.30 23.10 -16.26
N ASN A 80 -6.04 23.96 -16.97
CA ASN A 80 -6.17 25.39 -16.68
C ASN A 80 -4.82 26.13 -16.51
N ASN A 81 -3.84 25.79 -17.36
CA ASN A 81 -2.51 26.40 -17.35
C ASN A 81 -1.75 26.24 -16.01
N ASP A 82 -1.88 25.08 -15.34
CA ASP A 82 -1.11 24.76 -14.13
C ASP A 82 0.40 24.75 -14.44
N THR A 83 1.11 25.80 -14.00
CA THR A 83 2.54 26.00 -14.24
C THR A 83 3.37 24.83 -13.72
N SER A 84 2.97 24.21 -12.60
CA SER A 84 3.69 23.08 -12.01
C SER A 84 3.72 21.83 -12.89
N ILE A 85 2.78 21.70 -13.82
CA ILE A 85 2.73 20.64 -14.82
C ILE A 85 3.51 21.04 -16.06
N ILE A 86 3.34 22.28 -16.52
CA ILE A 86 3.98 22.81 -17.73
C ILE A 86 5.50 22.87 -17.56
N ASP A 87 6.00 23.40 -16.44
CA ASP A 87 7.45 23.51 -16.18
C ASP A 87 8.12 22.13 -16.26
N LYS A 88 7.51 21.13 -15.60
CA LYS A 88 8.03 19.75 -15.63
C LYS A 88 7.96 19.11 -17.01
N PHE A 89 6.97 19.48 -17.83
CA PHE A 89 6.86 19.02 -19.21
C PHE A 89 7.95 19.64 -20.08
N VAL A 90 8.18 20.94 -19.92
CA VAL A 90 9.21 21.72 -20.61
C VAL A 90 10.61 21.19 -20.26
N ASP A 91 10.87 20.93 -18.98
CA ASP A 91 12.10 20.28 -18.51
C ASP A 91 12.30 18.89 -19.15
N LYS A 92 11.23 18.09 -19.21
CA LYS A 92 11.24 16.75 -19.83
C LYS A 92 11.56 16.79 -21.32
N CYS A 93 11.10 17.81 -22.04
CA CYS A 93 11.35 18.00 -23.47
C CYS A 93 12.61 18.82 -23.76
N ASN A 94 13.35 19.29 -22.74
CA ASN A 94 14.52 20.16 -22.88
C ASN A 94 14.21 21.43 -23.70
N MET A 95 13.09 22.09 -23.37
CA MET A 95 12.61 23.31 -24.04
C MET A 95 12.57 24.50 -23.06
N THR A 96 12.21 25.69 -23.53
CA THR A 96 11.94 26.88 -22.69
C THR A 96 10.44 27.15 -22.68
N GLU A 97 9.92 27.72 -21.58
CA GLU A 97 8.51 28.07 -21.42
C GLU A 97 7.99 29.01 -22.55
N SER A 98 8.78 30.00 -22.94
CA SER A 98 8.46 30.90 -24.06
C SER A 98 8.33 30.15 -25.40
N LYS A 99 9.20 29.17 -25.64
CA LYS A 99 9.15 28.30 -26.82
C LYS A 99 7.94 27.36 -26.77
N PHE A 100 7.56 26.90 -25.59
CA PHE A 100 6.37 26.08 -25.39
C PHE A 100 5.10 26.82 -25.80
N TYR A 101 4.84 28.01 -25.24
CA TYR A 101 3.64 28.79 -25.57
C TYR A 101 3.60 29.25 -27.03
N LYS A 102 4.74 29.61 -27.61
CA LYS A 102 4.84 29.96 -29.04
C LYS A 102 4.45 28.77 -29.92
N ASN A 103 5.05 27.60 -29.69
CA ASN A 103 4.75 26.39 -30.44
C ASN A 103 3.29 25.95 -30.24
N THR A 104 2.74 26.04 -29.02
CA THR A 104 1.32 25.73 -28.76
C THR A 104 0.38 26.63 -29.55
N THR A 105 0.70 27.92 -29.65
CA THR A 105 -0.12 28.89 -30.40
C THR A 105 -0.05 28.65 -31.90
N GLU A 106 1.13 28.30 -32.41
CA GLU A 106 1.34 27.95 -33.83
C GLU A 106 0.63 26.64 -34.19
N SER A 107 0.78 25.58 -33.39
CA SER A 107 0.09 24.31 -33.59
C SER A 107 -1.44 24.42 -33.43
N ARG A 108 -1.94 25.44 -32.70
CA ARG A 108 -3.39 25.68 -32.58
C ARG A 108 -4.01 26.12 -33.90
N LYS A 109 -3.30 26.90 -34.72
CA LYS A 109 -3.80 27.39 -36.01
C LYS A 109 -4.03 26.26 -37.03
N SER A 110 -3.43 25.09 -36.82
CA SER A 110 -3.55 23.92 -37.70
C SER A 110 -4.49 22.82 -37.17
N LEU A 111 -5.20 23.03 -36.05
CA LEU A 111 -6.15 22.08 -35.49
C LEU A 111 -7.42 21.98 -36.36
N LYS A 112 -7.65 20.84 -37.04
CA LYS A 112 -8.91 20.53 -37.72
C LYS A 112 -9.63 19.37 -37.01
N PRO A 113 -10.97 19.37 -36.92
CA PRO A 113 -11.71 18.23 -36.40
C PRO A 113 -11.59 17.05 -37.37
N MET A 114 -10.75 16.09 -36.97
CA MET A 114 -10.86 14.67 -37.29
C MET A 114 -10.63 14.26 -38.77
N VAL A 115 -9.37 14.37 -39.25
CA VAL A 115 -8.68 13.41 -40.14
C VAL A 115 -7.16 13.51 -39.88
N SER A 116 -6.48 12.39 -39.63
CA SER A 116 -5.02 12.30 -39.33
C SER A 116 -4.19 12.75 -40.55
N PRO A 117 -3.61 13.97 -40.53
CA PRO A 117 -2.23 14.26 -40.07
C PRO A 117 -2.09 15.59 -39.28
N THR A 118 -3.22 16.19 -38.87
CA THR A 118 -3.28 17.46 -38.14
C THR A 118 -3.48 17.25 -36.64
N PRO A 119 -3.08 18.20 -35.79
CA PRO A 119 -3.29 18.10 -34.34
C PRO A 119 -4.79 18.01 -34.00
N LEU A 120 -5.14 17.29 -32.92
CA LEU A 120 -6.51 16.98 -32.52
C LEU A 120 -7.04 18.02 -31.52
N LEU A 121 -8.23 18.58 -31.76
CA LEU A 121 -8.91 19.44 -30.79
C LEU A 121 -9.61 18.61 -29.71
N ILE A 122 -9.30 18.88 -28.43
CA ILE A 122 -9.86 18.14 -27.30
C ILE A 122 -11.20 18.73 -26.88
N ASN A 123 -12.21 17.86 -26.75
CA ASN A 123 -13.48 18.22 -26.12
C ASN A 123 -13.37 18.07 -24.59
N TYR A 124 -13.41 19.19 -23.87
CA TYR A 124 -13.19 19.21 -22.42
C TYR A 124 -14.33 18.61 -21.60
N LYS A 125 -15.57 18.63 -22.12
CA LYS A 125 -16.71 17.98 -21.43
C LYS A 125 -16.48 16.48 -21.34
N THR A 126 -16.00 15.86 -22.42
CA THR A 126 -15.68 14.43 -22.47
C THR A 126 -14.31 14.09 -21.85
N PHE A 127 -13.41 15.06 -21.73
CA PHE A 127 -12.10 14.88 -21.08
C PHE A 127 -12.16 14.94 -19.54
N THR A 128 -13.08 15.72 -18.96
CA THR A 128 -13.17 15.91 -17.50
C THR A 128 -13.26 14.59 -16.71
N PRO A 129 -14.07 13.59 -17.13
CA PRO A 129 -14.09 12.28 -16.48
C PRO A 129 -12.74 11.53 -16.56
N TYR A 130 -11.99 11.67 -17.65
CA TYR A 130 -10.63 11.09 -17.77
C TYR A 130 -9.69 11.73 -16.77
N LYS A 131 -9.66 13.07 -16.73
CA LYS A 131 -8.84 13.83 -15.78
C LYS A 131 -9.12 13.38 -14.34
N ASN A 132 -10.39 13.33 -13.94
CA ASN A 132 -10.79 12.98 -12.57
C ASN A 132 -10.50 11.51 -12.25
N ALA A 133 -10.75 10.59 -13.18
CA ALA A 133 -10.50 9.17 -12.96
C ALA A 133 -9.01 8.87 -12.77
N TYR A 134 -8.13 9.41 -13.63
CA TYR A 134 -6.69 9.22 -13.49
C TYR A 134 -6.13 9.95 -12.27
N ALA A 135 -6.65 11.14 -11.97
CA ALA A 135 -6.31 11.83 -10.72
C ALA A 135 -6.66 10.96 -9.50
N MET A 136 -7.86 10.36 -9.46
CA MET A 136 -8.26 9.49 -8.37
C MET A 136 -7.36 8.25 -8.27
N SER A 137 -7.13 7.51 -9.37
CA SER A 137 -6.30 6.29 -9.34
C SER A 137 -4.86 6.56 -8.89
N TYR A 138 -4.20 7.58 -9.45
CA TYR A 138 -2.81 7.89 -9.10
C TYR A 138 -2.66 8.57 -7.74
N ASN A 139 -3.62 9.41 -7.36
CA ASN A 139 -3.65 9.97 -6.02
C ASN A 139 -3.88 8.88 -4.97
N ASN A 140 -4.77 7.92 -5.23
CA ASN A 140 -4.96 6.75 -4.38
C ASN A 140 -3.63 6.03 -4.16
N TYR A 141 -2.91 5.70 -5.23
CA TYR A 141 -1.61 5.04 -5.16
C TYR A 141 -0.58 5.83 -4.32
N ASN A 142 -0.44 7.13 -4.57
CA ASN A 142 0.49 7.98 -3.84
C ASN A 142 0.14 8.08 -2.34
N ILE A 143 -1.15 8.29 -2.02
CA ILE A 143 -1.62 8.33 -0.64
C ILE A 143 -1.40 6.96 0.03
N SER A 144 -1.55 5.84 -0.68
CA SER A 144 -1.32 4.49 -0.13
C SER A 144 0.10 4.33 0.40
N ILE A 145 1.08 4.88 -0.32
CA ILE A 145 2.48 4.89 0.12
C ILE A 145 2.63 5.68 1.43
N TYR A 146 2.00 6.85 1.54
CA TYR A 146 2.05 7.65 2.77
C TYR A 146 1.34 6.96 3.95
N TYR A 147 0.22 6.28 3.70
CA TYR A 147 -0.47 5.52 4.73
C TYR A 147 0.31 4.30 5.20
N GLY A 148 0.94 3.55 4.28
CA GLY A 148 1.83 2.45 4.62
C GLY A 148 3.04 2.93 5.43
N ALA A 149 3.65 4.05 5.03
CA ALA A 149 4.70 4.70 5.81
C ALA A 149 4.19 5.18 7.18
N GLY A 150 2.96 5.67 7.28
CA GLY A 150 2.31 6.05 8.53
C GLY A 150 2.10 4.87 9.48
N LEU A 151 1.70 3.69 8.96
CA LEU A 151 1.59 2.45 9.75
C LEU A 151 2.96 2.00 10.27
N LEU A 152 4.03 2.10 9.46
CA LEU A 152 5.39 1.86 9.96
C LEU A 152 5.83 2.90 10.98
N GLY A 153 5.49 4.18 10.76
CA GLY A 153 5.74 5.28 11.69
C GLY A 153 5.05 5.09 13.04
N TYR A 154 3.84 4.53 13.05
CA TYR A 154 3.15 4.14 14.28
C TYR A 154 3.98 3.16 15.11
N TRP A 155 4.45 2.07 14.50
CA TRP A 155 5.29 1.09 15.18
C TRP A 155 6.66 1.65 15.59
N ALA A 156 7.27 2.49 14.75
CA ALA A 156 8.48 3.21 15.09
C ALA A 156 8.29 4.09 16.34
N GLY A 157 7.15 4.81 16.43
CA GLY A 157 6.80 5.61 17.60
C GLY A 157 6.64 4.76 18.87
N ILE A 158 5.96 3.61 18.77
CA ILE A 158 5.84 2.65 19.88
C ILE A 158 7.23 2.14 20.31
N PHE A 159 8.11 1.81 19.36
CA PHE A 159 9.48 1.41 19.68
C PHE A 159 10.26 2.53 20.37
N VAL A 160 10.19 3.77 19.89
CA VAL A 160 10.87 4.90 20.52
C VAL A 160 10.39 5.08 21.96
N ILE A 161 9.08 5.05 22.21
CA ILE A 161 8.52 5.15 23.56
C ILE A 161 9.02 4.01 24.45
N ALA A 162 9.03 2.77 23.94
CA ALA A 162 9.51 1.61 24.69
C ALA A 162 11.02 1.69 25.00
N ILE A 163 11.83 2.14 24.04
CA ILE A 163 13.28 2.34 24.18
C ILE A 163 13.54 3.42 25.23
N LEU A 164 12.89 4.58 25.12
CA LEU A 164 13.03 5.67 26.10
C LEU A 164 12.62 5.20 27.50
N ALA A 165 11.53 4.44 27.63
CA ALA A 165 11.11 3.88 28.90
C ALA A 165 12.12 2.87 29.47
N ASN A 166 12.78 2.06 28.62
CA ASN A 166 13.82 1.12 29.05
C ASN A 166 15.12 1.83 29.45
N LEU A 167 15.57 2.81 28.66
CA LEU A 167 16.74 3.63 28.96
C LEU A 167 16.54 4.43 30.24
N PHE A 168 15.38 5.06 30.42
CA PHE A 168 15.06 5.83 31.62
C PHE A 168 15.15 4.97 32.89
N ARG A 169 14.59 3.75 32.85
CA ARG A 169 14.70 2.78 33.96
C ARG A 169 16.15 2.40 34.27
N LYS A 170 17.02 2.32 33.25
CA LYS A 170 18.43 1.95 33.41
C LYS A 170 19.31 3.12 33.87
N MET A 171 19.04 4.33 33.40
CA MET A 171 19.80 5.54 33.73
C MET A 171 19.46 6.13 35.10
N PHE A 172 18.19 6.05 35.52
CA PHE A 172 17.74 6.63 36.79
C PHE A 172 17.10 5.57 37.70
N PRO A 173 17.87 4.57 38.19
CA PRO A 173 17.32 3.49 39.01
C PRO A 173 16.72 4.02 40.33
N ARG A 174 17.35 5.04 40.94
CA ARG A 174 16.86 5.66 42.20
C ARG A 174 15.54 6.40 42.02
N LEU A 175 15.40 7.18 40.94
CA LEU A 175 14.15 7.90 40.64
C LEU A 175 13.04 6.93 40.20
N THR A 176 13.38 5.88 39.45
CA THR A 176 12.41 4.84 39.09
C THR A 176 11.86 4.15 40.34
N ASN A 177 12.72 3.82 41.30
CA ASN A 177 12.32 3.21 42.58
C ASN A 177 11.46 4.16 43.44
N TYR A 178 11.72 5.47 43.38
CA TYR A 178 10.90 6.50 44.03
C TYR A 178 9.54 6.67 43.33
N CYS A 179 9.52 6.68 42.00
CA CYS A 179 8.31 6.75 41.20
C CYS A 179 7.47 5.47 41.26
N THR A 180 8.03 4.31 41.61
CA THR A 180 7.28 3.08 41.95
C THR A 180 6.67 3.11 43.35
N GLY A 181 6.10 4.26 43.74
CA GLY A 181 5.26 4.38 44.93
C GLY A 181 3.89 3.72 44.72
N ALA A 182 3.04 3.78 45.76
CA ALA A 182 1.71 3.16 45.77
C ALA A 182 0.83 3.57 44.58
N VAL A 183 0.92 4.82 44.11
CA VAL A 183 0.14 5.34 42.98
C VAL A 183 0.61 4.77 41.64
N SER A 184 1.92 4.68 41.39
CA SER A 184 2.44 4.05 40.17
C SER A 184 2.22 2.54 40.18
N ASN A 185 2.33 1.89 41.35
CA ASN A 185 1.98 0.48 41.49
C ASN A 185 0.47 0.23 41.32
N ALA A 186 -0.39 1.13 41.78
CA ALA A 186 -1.82 1.08 41.49
C ALA A 186 -2.09 1.26 39.99
N PHE A 187 -1.50 2.27 39.35
CA PHE A 187 -1.62 2.46 37.89
C PHE A 187 -1.09 1.25 37.11
N ARG A 188 0.03 0.67 37.52
CA ARG A 188 0.54 -0.58 36.95
C ARG A 188 -0.41 -1.75 37.17
N LYS A 189 -0.93 -1.93 38.38
CA LYS A 189 -1.82 -3.03 38.77
C LYS A 189 -3.19 -2.96 38.11
N TYR A 190 -3.73 -1.76 37.91
CA TYR A 190 -5.08 -1.55 37.39
C TYR A 190 -5.12 -1.20 35.90
N ILE A 191 -4.09 -0.55 35.34
CA ILE A 191 -4.12 -0.06 33.95
C ILE A 191 -3.09 -0.74 33.06
N LEU A 192 -1.83 -0.94 33.49
CA LEU A 192 -0.76 -1.44 32.59
C LEU A 192 -0.62 -2.96 32.53
N LEU A 193 -0.63 -3.64 33.67
CA LEU A 193 -0.26 -5.06 33.82
C LEU A 193 -1.40 -6.09 33.77
N PRO A 194 -2.65 -5.80 34.15
CA PRO A 194 -3.66 -6.85 34.18
C PRO A 194 -3.94 -7.37 32.76
N ALA A 195 -4.27 -8.66 32.65
CA ALA A 195 -4.68 -9.29 31.41
C ALA A 195 -5.94 -8.59 30.87
N THR A 196 -6.02 -8.44 29.55
CA THR A 196 -7.19 -7.79 28.91
C THR A 196 -8.44 -8.64 29.06
N PHE A 197 -8.30 -9.98 29.03
CA PHE A 197 -9.35 -10.95 29.29
C PHE A 197 -8.82 -12.12 30.14
N GLY A 198 -9.53 -12.54 31.19
CA GLY A 198 -9.13 -13.67 32.05
C GLY A 198 -8.27 -13.31 33.28
N LYS A 199 -7.88 -14.34 34.05
CA LYS A 199 -7.26 -14.19 35.38
C LYS A 199 -5.71 -14.16 35.39
N LYS A 200 -5.03 -14.54 34.29
CA LYS A 200 -3.55 -14.59 34.20
C LYS A 200 -3.02 -14.14 32.82
N LYS A 201 -1.93 -13.37 32.81
CA LYS A 201 -1.13 -13.04 31.61
C LYS A 201 -0.55 -14.33 31.01
N ALA A 202 -0.44 -14.40 29.68
CA ALA A 202 0.21 -15.50 28.96
C ALA A 202 -0.42 -16.90 29.10
N GLN A 203 -1.71 -17.00 29.47
CA GLN A 203 -2.46 -18.24 29.28
C GLN A 203 -3.08 -18.28 27.87
N PRO A 204 -3.09 -19.44 27.19
CA PRO A 204 -3.83 -19.60 25.95
C PRO A 204 -5.32 -19.52 26.29
N LEU A 205 -5.97 -18.41 25.93
CA LEU A 205 -7.40 -18.24 26.12
C LEU A 205 -8.05 -18.40 24.76
N SER A 206 -8.83 -19.46 24.58
CA SER A 206 -9.62 -19.62 23.38
C SER A 206 -10.93 -18.86 23.52
N PHE A 207 -11.05 -17.76 22.80
CA PHE A 207 -12.27 -16.95 22.79
C PHE A 207 -12.76 -16.78 21.35
N GLY A 208 -13.63 -17.68 20.89
CA GLY A 208 -14.30 -17.54 19.60
C GLY A 208 -14.46 -18.85 18.85
N PHE A 209 -15.39 -18.85 17.90
CA PHE A 209 -15.68 -20.00 17.04
C PHE A 209 -14.43 -20.31 16.18
N GLY A 210 -13.76 -21.44 16.46
CA GLY A 210 -12.68 -21.98 15.62
C GLY A 210 -11.25 -21.49 15.91
N GLY A 211 -10.96 -20.89 17.07
CA GLY A 211 -9.58 -20.63 17.50
C GLY A 211 -8.92 -19.35 16.94
N PHE A 212 -9.67 -18.49 16.25
CA PHE A 212 -9.10 -17.31 15.57
C PHE A 212 -8.44 -16.30 16.51
N PHE A 213 -8.96 -16.23 17.74
CA PHE A 213 -8.41 -15.38 18.80
C PHE A 213 -7.47 -16.14 19.74
N ASP A 214 -7.14 -17.39 19.45
CA ASP A 214 -6.27 -18.20 20.30
C ASP A 214 -4.86 -17.60 20.29
N GLY A 215 -4.39 -17.25 21.47
CA GLY A 215 -3.13 -16.54 21.62
C GLY A 215 -2.85 -16.18 23.06
N LEU A 216 -1.61 -15.76 23.30
CA LEU A 216 -1.21 -15.17 24.57
C LEU A 216 -2.06 -13.91 24.80
N VAL A 217 -2.87 -13.90 25.86
CA VAL A 217 -3.68 -12.73 26.20
C VAL A 217 -2.76 -11.52 26.43
N PRO A 218 -2.92 -10.43 25.65
CA PRO A 218 -2.11 -9.24 25.84
C PRO A 218 -2.47 -8.55 27.15
N THR A 219 -1.50 -7.83 27.71
CA THR A 219 -1.77 -6.81 28.73
C THR A 219 -2.69 -5.72 28.16
N ARG A 220 -3.39 -4.96 29.02
CA ARG A 220 -4.30 -3.90 28.56
C ARG A 220 -3.65 -2.89 27.63
N LEU A 221 -2.39 -2.53 27.88
CA LEU A 221 -1.63 -1.61 27.03
C LEU A 221 -1.29 -2.24 25.67
N GLU A 222 -0.85 -3.51 25.65
CA GLU A 222 -0.60 -4.24 24.39
C GLU A 222 -1.88 -4.39 23.56
N SER A 223 -3.02 -4.68 24.20
CA SER A 223 -4.32 -4.73 23.53
C SER A 223 -4.74 -3.37 22.98
N LEU A 224 -4.54 -2.28 23.74
CA LEU A 224 -4.83 -0.94 23.23
C LEU A 224 -4.00 -0.60 22.00
N ILE A 225 -2.70 -0.93 22.00
CA ILE A 225 -1.80 -0.76 20.86
C ILE A 225 -2.31 -1.56 19.64
N ILE A 226 -2.72 -2.81 19.85
CA ILE A 226 -3.24 -3.66 18.77
C ILE A 226 -4.59 -3.12 18.25
N THR A 227 -5.53 -2.77 19.12
CA THR A 227 -6.84 -2.23 18.74
C THR A 227 -6.69 -0.93 17.94
N MET A 228 -5.84 -0.02 18.40
CA MET A 228 -5.55 1.23 17.69
C MET A 228 -4.95 0.94 16.31
N PHE A 229 -4.01 -0.02 16.23
CA PHE A 229 -3.43 -0.44 14.96
C PHE A 229 -4.44 -1.07 13.99
N VAL A 230 -5.37 -1.90 14.49
CA VAL A 230 -6.46 -2.49 13.68
C VAL A 230 -7.37 -1.40 13.14
N LEU A 231 -7.84 -0.49 14.00
CA LEU A 231 -8.73 0.60 13.60
C LEU A 231 -8.05 1.53 12.59
N LEU A 232 -6.78 1.89 12.84
CA LEU A 232 -5.99 2.72 11.95
C LEU A 232 -5.82 2.04 10.58
N THR A 233 -5.44 0.77 10.56
CA THR A 233 -5.26 0.00 9.32
C THR A 233 -6.56 -0.12 8.54
N GLY A 234 -7.67 -0.43 9.22
CA GLY A 234 -8.99 -0.51 8.60
C GLY A 234 -9.44 0.84 8.00
N PHE A 235 -9.27 1.93 8.74
CA PHE A 235 -9.64 3.27 8.27
C PHE A 235 -8.79 3.71 7.07
N LEU A 236 -7.46 3.57 7.17
CA LEU A 236 -6.53 3.91 6.08
C LEU A 236 -6.74 3.04 4.83
N SER A 237 -7.34 1.85 4.97
CA SER A 237 -7.62 0.95 3.83
C SER A 237 -8.75 1.44 2.90
N ALA A 238 -9.63 2.33 3.39
CA ALA A 238 -10.79 2.82 2.63
C ALA A 238 -10.83 4.35 2.50
N LEU A 239 -10.00 5.06 3.26
CA LEU A 239 -9.99 6.52 3.30
C LEU A 239 -9.67 7.18 1.95
N HIS A 240 -10.34 8.32 1.71
CA HIS A 240 -10.18 9.16 0.51
C HIS A 240 -10.49 8.48 -0.82
N ILE A 241 -11.20 7.34 -0.82
CA ILE A 241 -11.68 6.66 -2.01
C ILE A 241 -13.12 7.10 -2.30
N HIS A 242 -13.38 7.61 -3.50
CA HIS A 242 -14.72 7.97 -3.96
C HIS A 242 -14.91 7.60 -5.43
N HIS A 243 -16.17 7.45 -5.83
CA HIS A 243 -16.54 7.12 -7.21
C HIS A 243 -16.42 8.34 -8.12
N VAL A 244 -15.81 8.15 -9.30
CA VAL A 244 -15.79 9.16 -10.35
C VAL A 244 -16.89 8.85 -11.38
N LYS A 245 -17.81 9.79 -11.57
CA LYS A 245 -18.87 9.65 -12.58
C LYS A 245 -18.27 9.57 -13.98
N ASP A 246 -18.85 8.70 -14.82
CA ASP A 246 -18.44 8.47 -16.21
C ASP A 246 -16.96 8.06 -16.36
N ASN A 247 -16.45 7.28 -15.39
CA ASN A 247 -15.07 6.83 -15.36
C ASN A 247 -14.71 5.99 -16.61
N PRO A 248 -13.74 6.42 -17.44
CA PRO A 248 -13.36 5.70 -18.66
C PRO A 248 -12.47 4.48 -18.40
N GLN A 249 -11.94 4.31 -17.19
CA GLN A 249 -11.07 3.19 -16.82
C GLN A 249 -11.87 1.93 -16.42
N TYR A 250 -13.09 2.10 -15.89
CA TYR A 250 -13.92 1.02 -15.35
C TYR A 250 -15.37 1.20 -15.78
N ALA A 251 -16.00 0.12 -16.25
CA ALA A 251 -17.38 0.15 -16.73
C ALA A 251 -18.43 0.28 -15.60
N THR A 252 -18.09 -0.13 -14.38
CA THR A 252 -19.02 -0.12 -13.24
C THR A 252 -18.39 0.48 -12.00
N LYS A 253 -19.22 1.10 -11.14
CA LYS A 253 -18.80 1.65 -9.85
C LYS A 253 -18.09 0.63 -8.97
N ASN A 254 -18.59 -0.61 -8.92
CA ASN A 254 -17.99 -1.67 -8.12
C ASN A 254 -16.61 -2.08 -8.64
N ALA A 255 -16.41 -2.07 -9.95
CA ALA A 255 -15.11 -2.37 -10.54
C ALA A 255 -14.06 -1.30 -10.24
N GLU A 256 -14.48 -0.03 -10.25
CA GLU A 256 -13.63 1.11 -9.86
C GLU A 256 -13.25 1.05 -8.38
N LEU A 257 -14.25 1.04 -7.50
CA LEU A 257 -14.02 1.01 -6.05
C LEU A 257 -13.23 -0.24 -5.65
N GLY A 258 -13.56 -1.39 -6.23
CA GLY A 258 -12.81 -2.62 -6.05
C GLY A 258 -11.34 -2.46 -6.42
N HIS A 259 -11.02 -1.85 -7.57
CA HIS A 259 -9.62 -1.61 -7.95
C HIS A 259 -8.89 -0.68 -6.99
N LEU A 260 -9.54 0.43 -6.61
CA LEU A 260 -8.95 1.43 -5.73
C LEU A 260 -8.67 0.85 -4.33
N ILE A 261 -9.59 0.05 -3.79
CA ILE A 261 -9.41 -0.67 -2.52
C ILE A 261 -8.32 -1.73 -2.67
N ALA A 262 -8.30 -2.48 -3.77
CA ALA A 262 -7.29 -3.51 -3.99
C ALA A 262 -5.87 -2.93 -4.04
N ASP A 263 -5.67 -1.83 -4.77
CA ASP A 263 -4.39 -1.11 -4.78
C ASP A 263 -4.00 -0.65 -3.36
N ARG A 264 -4.97 -0.12 -2.60
CA ARG A 264 -4.74 0.35 -1.23
C ARG A 264 -4.29 -0.77 -0.31
N THR A 265 -5.06 -1.85 -0.21
CA THR A 265 -4.77 -2.96 0.70
C THR A 265 -3.50 -3.70 0.34
N GLY A 266 -3.22 -3.87 -0.96
CA GLY A 266 -1.98 -4.49 -1.44
C GLY A 266 -0.73 -3.68 -1.08
N ILE A 267 -0.79 -2.35 -1.23
CA ILE A 267 0.31 -1.47 -0.83
C ILE A 267 0.49 -1.49 0.68
N LEU A 268 -0.58 -1.34 1.46
CA LEU A 268 -0.51 -1.39 2.93
C LEU A 268 0.11 -2.71 3.41
N SER A 269 -0.32 -3.84 2.85
CA SER A 269 0.24 -5.16 3.16
C SER A 269 1.74 -5.24 2.88
N ALA A 270 2.17 -4.77 1.70
CA ALA A 270 3.59 -4.74 1.35
C ALA A 270 4.45 -3.93 2.35
N PHE A 271 3.91 -2.86 2.93
CA PHE A 271 4.57 -2.07 3.97
C PHE A 271 4.65 -2.81 5.32
N LEU A 272 3.74 -3.75 5.62
CA LEU A 272 3.76 -4.52 6.86
C LEU A 272 4.73 -5.71 6.81
N ILE A 273 5.10 -6.22 5.63
CA ILE A 273 6.00 -7.38 5.49
C ILE A 273 7.34 -7.20 6.25
N PRO A 274 8.09 -6.09 6.10
CA PRO A 274 9.34 -5.90 6.85
C PRO A 274 9.13 -5.93 8.37
N LEU A 275 8.00 -5.42 8.83
CA LEU A 275 7.61 -5.41 10.23
C LEU A 275 7.31 -6.83 10.75
N LEU A 276 6.67 -7.66 9.93
CA LEU A 276 6.44 -9.08 10.24
C LEU A 276 7.74 -9.84 10.42
N ILE A 277 8.71 -9.64 9.51
CA ILE A 277 10.04 -10.25 9.60
C ILE A 277 10.75 -9.80 10.89
N LEU A 278 10.68 -8.50 11.19
CA LEU A 278 11.30 -7.91 12.37
C LEU A 278 10.78 -8.51 13.69
N PHE A 279 9.45 -8.62 13.84
CA PHE A 279 8.84 -9.19 15.04
C PHE A 279 8.97 -10.71 15.14
N GLY A 280 9.11 -11.41 13.99
CA GLY A 280 9.29 -12.87 13.96
C GLY A 280 10.70 -13.35 14.36
N GLY A 281 11.69 -12.44 14.37
CA GLY A 281 13.08 -12.76 14.72
C GLY A 281 13.30 -13.11 16.19
N ARG A 282 13.97 -14.24 16.46
CA ARG A 282 14.47 -14.59 17.80
C ARG A 282 15.71 -13.75 18.13
N ASN A 283 15.83 -13.25 19.36
CA ASN A 283 16.99 -12.49 19.84
C ASN A 283 17.33 -11.26 18.96
N ASN A 284 16.30 -10.46 18.65
CA ASN A 284 16.42 -9.23 17.87
C ASN A 284 17.09 -8.12 18.72
N PHE A 285 17.98 -7.31 18.14
CA PHE A 285 18.60 -6.16 18.83
C PHE A 285 17.54 -5.20 19.41
N LEU A 286 16.37 -5.09 18.77
CA LEU A 286 15.26 -4.30 19.29
C LEU A 286 14.71 -4.84 20.62
N GLN A 287 14.75 -6.16 20.87
CA GLN A 287 14.34 -6.73 22.16
C GLN A 287 15.25 -6.23 23.28
N TRP A 288 16.56 -6.11 23.01
CA TRP A 288 17.50 -5.53 23.97
C TRP A 288 17.25 -4.04 24.21
N LEU A 289 17.00 -3.27 23.14
CA LEU A 289 16.74 -1.83 23.24
C LEU A 289 15.41 -1.51 23.96
N THR A 290 14.33 -2.22 23.63
CA THR A 290 13.01 -2.01 24.24
C THR A 290 12.88 -2.68 25.61
N GLY A 291 13.71 -3.68 25.89
CA GLY A 291 13.60 -4.51 27.09
C GLY A 291 12.38 -5.44 27.07
N TRP A 292 11.77 -5.67 25.89
CA TRP A 292 10.66 -6.60 25.73
C TRP A 292 11.16 -8.03 25.59
N ASP A 293 10.39 -8.97 26.12
CA ASP A 293 10.63 -10.40 25.96
C ASP A 293 10.17 -10.90 24.59
N PHE A 294 10.67 -12.09 24.22
CA PHE A 294 10.34 -12.70 22.94
C PHE A 294 8.84 -13.02 22.80
N ALA A 295 8.12 -13.31 23.90
CA ALA A 295 6.70 -13.61 23.82
C ALA A 295 5.87 -12.37 23.43
N THR A 296 6.22 -11.17 23.91
CA THR A 296 5.59 -9.91 23.43
C THR A 296 5.88 -9.67 21.94
N PHE A 297 7.10 -9.92 21.46
CA PHE A 297 7.43 -9.80 20.03
C PHE A 297 6.60 -10.76 19.16
N ILE A 298 6.50 -12.03 19.55
CA ILE A 298 5.70 -13.01 18.82
C ILE A 298 4.21 -12.71 18.92
N MET A 299 3.72 -12.20 20.05
CA MET A 299 2.33 -11.75 20.16
C MET A 299 2.03 -10.66 19.13
N TYR A 300 2.86 -9.62 19.01
CA TYR A 300 2.69 -8.59 17.99
C TYR A 300 2.83 -9.14 16.56
N HIS A 301 3.82 -10.00 16.30
CA HIS A 301 3.95 -10.69 15.02
C HIS A 301 2.64 -11.39 14.62
N ARG A 302 2.07 -12.20 15.53
CA ARG A 302 0.83 -12.95 15.30
C ARG A 302 -0.35 -12.03 14.95
N TRP A 303 -0.52 -10.93 15.67
CA TRP A 303 -1.62 -9.98 15.42
C TRP A 303 -1.43 -9.21 14.12
N ILE A 304 -0.22 -8.73 13.83
CA ILE A 304 0.08 -8.04 12.57
C ILE A 304 -0.10 -9.01 11.39
N SER A 305 0.32 -10.29 11.53
CA SER A 305 0.14 -11.31 10.48
C SER A 305 -1.33 -11.54 10.16
N ARG A 306 -2.21 -11.61 11.18
CA ARG A 306 -3.66 -11.73 10.98
C ARG A 306 -4.23 -10.56 10.18
N ILE A 307 -3.84 -9.34 10.54
CA ILE A 307 -4.27 -8.12 9.85
C ILE A 307 -3.76 -8.10 8.40
N ASP A 308 -2.50 -8.48 8.20
CA ASP A 308 -1.87 -8.52 6.87
C ASP A 308 -2.55 -9.53 5.94
N VAL A 309 -2.83 -10.75 6.42
CA VAL A 309 -3.56 -11.73 5.61
C VAL A 309 -4.99 -11.28 5.32
N LEU A 310 -5.68 -10.60 6.25
CA LEU A 310 -6.98 -10.01 5.96
C LEU A 310 -6.88 -8.95 4.84
N LEU A 311 -5.85 -8.11 4.83
CA LEU A 311 -5.59 -7.17 3.74
C LEU A 311 -5.34 -7.89 2.41
N ILE A 312 -4.57 -8.98 2.41
CA ILE A 312 -4.29 -9.79 1.22
C ILE A 312 -5.57 -10.46 0.68
N ILE A 313 -6.43 -10.98 1.56
CA ILE A 313 -7.73 -11.56 1.16
C ILE A 313 -8.61 -10.49 0.51
N VAL A 314 -8.73 -9.32 1.14
CA VAL A 314 -9.48 -8.19 0.58
C VAL A 314 -8.89 -7.77 -0.76
N HIS A 315 -7.55 -7.65 -0.87
CA HIS A 315 -6.84 -7.35 -2.11
C HIS A 315 -7.19 -8.35 -3.22
N ALA A 316 -7.10 -9.65 -2.95
CA ALA A 316 -7.36 -10.71 -3.92
C ALA A 316 -8.83 -10.70 -4.40
N ILE A 317 -9.79 -10.58 -3.47
CA ILE A 317 -11.22 -10.54 -3.80
C ILE A 317 -11.55 -9.30 -4.65
N THR A 318 -11.12 -8.12 -4.21
CA THR A 318 -11.47 -6.86 -4.87
C THR A 318 -10.80 -6.71 -6.24
N PHE A 319 -9.56 -7.18 -6.42
CA PHE A 319 -8.94 -7.29 -7.74
C PHE A 319 -9.69 -8.27 -8.65
N THR A 320 -10.10 -9.42 -8.11
CA THR A 320 -10.86 -10.42 -8.88
C THR A 320 -12.18 -9.85 -9.38
N VAL A 321 -12.92 -9.12 -8.53
CA VAL A 321 -14.17 -8.45 -8.92
C VAL A 321 -13.92 -7.40 -10.01
N SER A 322 -12.90 -6.55 -9.83
CA SER A 322 -12.54 -5.51 -10.81
C SER A 322 -12.10 -6.09 -12.16
N ASP A 323 -11.29 -7.15 -12.14
CA ASP A 323 -10.77 -7.79 -13.34
C ASP A 323 -11.84 -8.57 -14.11
N LYS A 324 -12.79 -9.21 -13.40
CA LYS A 324 -13.95 -9.85 -14.03
C LYS A 324 -14.85 -8.82 -14.69
N ALA A 325 -15.16 -7.74 -13.99
CA ALA A 325 -16.01 -6.67 -14.53
C ALA A 325 -15.37 -5.93 -15.72
N THR A 326 -14.04 -5.93 -15.84
CA THR A 326 -13.34 -5.34 -16.99
C THR A 326 -12.98 -6.34 -18.09
N GLY A 327 -13.39 -7.62 -17.96
CA GLY A 327 -13.08 -8.69 -18.91
C GLY A 327 -11.59 -9.08 -18.94
N LYS A 328 -10.78 -8.60 -18.00
CA LYS A 328 -9.32 -8.79 -17.98
C LYS A 328 -8.88 -10.03 -17.20
N TYR A 329 -9.76 -10.61 -16.40
CA TYR A 329 -9.45 -11.73 -15.49
C TYR A 329 -8.66 -12.86 -16.18
N ASN A 330 -9.20 -13.46 -17.24
CA ASN A 330 -8.54 -14.57 -17.94
C ASN A 330 -7.15 -14.22 -18.49
N THR A 331 -6.97 -12.97 -18.94
CA THR A 331 -5.68 -12.50 -19.48
C THR A 331 -4.66 -12.17 -18.39
N ARG A 332 -5.12 -11.70 -17.22
CA ARG A 332 -4.24 -11.37 -16.09
C ARG A 332 -3.83 -12.62 -15.32
N MET A 333 -4.71 -13.61 -15.19
CA MET A 333 -4.41 -14.90 -14.55
C MET A 333 -3.27 -15.68 -15.23
N LYS A 334 -2.97 -15.40 -16.51
CA LYS A 334 -1.83 -15.98 -17.23
C LYS A 334 -0.50 -15.26 -16.96
N ARG A 335 -0.50 -14.16 -16.22
CA ARG A 335 0.72 -13.39 -15.94
C ARG A 335 1.37 -13.88 -14.66
N ASP A 336 2.69 -13.98 -14.67
CA ASP A 336 3.49 -14.50 -13.55
C ASP A 336 3.15 -13.83 -12.22
N PHE A 337 3.03 -12.49 -12.19
CA PHE A 337 2.71 -11.78 -10.95
C PHE A 337 1.35 -12.19 -10.35
N MET A 338 0.37 -12.54 -11.19
CA MET A 338 -0.95 -12.95 -10.73
C MET A 338 -0.92 -14.39 -10.22
N ILE A 339 -0.20 -15.27 -10.93
CA ILE A 339 -0.01 -16.67 -10.52
C ILE A 339 0.66 -16.72 -9.14
N TRP A 340 1.80 -16.02 -8.98
CA TRP A 340 2.51 -15.96 -7.70
C TRP A 340 1.70 -15.26 -6.61
N GLY A 341 0.87 -14.26 -6.95
CA GLY A 341 -0.05 -13.63 -6.00
C GLY A 341 -1.11 -14.58 -5.46
N VAL A 342 -1.67 -15.44 -6.31
CA VAL A 342 -2.63 -16.47 -5.91
C VAL A 342 -1.97 -17.53 -5.04
N VAL A 343 -0.79 -18.02 -5.44
CA VAL A 343 -0.01 -18.98 -4.63
C VAL A 343 0.28 -18.39 -3.24
N ALA A 344 0.77 -17.14 -3.17
CA ALA A 344 1.05 -16.47 -1.92
C ALA A 344 -0.20 -16.31 -1.03
N THR A 345 -1.35 -16.00 -1.62
CA THR A 345 -2.63 -15.88 -0.89
C THR A 345 -3.06 -17.21 -0.29
N ILE A 346 -2.92 -18.30 -1.05
CA ILE A 346 -3.22 -19.67 -0.58
C ILE A 346 -2.28 -20.06 0.57
N CYS A 347 -0.97 -19.84 0.41
CA CYS A 347 0.01 -20.11 1.46
C CYS A 347 -0.26 -19.30 2.74
N ALA A 348 -0.60 -18.01 2.60
CA ALA A 348 -0.94 -17.15 3.73
C ALA A 348 -2.19 -17.66 4.48
N GLY A 349 -3.21 -18.12 3.74
CA GLY A 349 -4.40 -18.75 4.30
C GLY A 349 -4.07 -20.03 5.10
N PHE A 350 -3.23 -20.91 4.54
CA PHE A 350 -2.78 -22.12 5.24
C PHE A 350 -1.97 -21.81 6.50
N ILE A 351 -1.08 -20.81 6.47
CA ILE A 351 -0.31 -20.39 7.65
C ILE A 351 -1.24 -19.88 8.75
N LEU A 352 -2.22 -19.05 8.41
CA LEU A 352 -3.21 -18.58 9.39
C LEU A 352 -4.05 -19.72 9.95
N PHE A 353 -4.51 -20.63 9.10
CA PHE A 353 -5.26 -21.81 9.54
C PHE A 353 -4.44 -22.62 10.55
N ARG A 354 -3.18 -22.93 10.22
CA ARG A 354 -2.30 -23.67 11.14
C ARG A 354 -2.05 -22.93 12.45
N GLN A 355 -1.97 -21.59 12.41
CA GLN A 355 -1.80 -20.75 13.60
C GLN A 355 -3.05 -20.76 14.50
N CYS A 356 -4.23 -20.97 13.92
CA CYS A 356 -5.53 -21.03 14.59
C CYS A 356 -5.70 -22.34 15.38
N TYR A 357 -5.23 -23.47 14.82
CA TYR A 357 -5.36 -24.81 15.41
C TYR A 357 -4.13 -25.25 16.22
N SER A 358 -3.58 -24.36 17.05
CA SER A 358 -2.33 -24.64 17.78
C SER A 358 -2.50 -25.43 19.10
N SER A 359 -3.62 -26.11 19.33
CA SER A 359 -3.67 -27.20 20.33
C SER A 359 -3.10 -28.45 19.65
N GLU A 360 -2.10 -29.11 20.27
CA GLU A 360 -1.46 -30.31 19.69
C GLU A 360 -2.47 -31.44 19.42
N GLU A 361 -3.58 -31.47 20.16
CA GLU A 361 -4.66 -32.44 19.99
C GLU A 361 -5.47 -32.26 18.68
N ASP A 362 -5.72 -31.03 18.23
CA ASP A 362 -6.54 -30.78 17.04
C ASP A 362 -5.73 -30.91 15.75
N ALA A 363 -4.42 -30.63 15.81
CA ALA A 363 -3.49 -30.87 14.71
C ALA A 363 -3.30 -32.38 14.43
N MET A 364 -3.27 -33.23 15.47
CA MET A 364 -3.22 -34.69 15.32
C MET A 364 -4.50 -35.28 14.74
N LYS A 365 -5.68 -34.78 15.15
CA LYS A 365 -6.99 -35.21 14.61
C LYS A 365 -7.13 -34.91 13.12
N PHE A 366 -6.60 -33.79 12.64
CA PHE A 366 -6.62 -33.47 11.21
C PHE A 366 -5.63 -34.32 10.39
N SER A 367 -4.41 -34.54 10.91
CA SER A 367 -3.44 -35.42 10.24
C SER A 367 -3.93 -36.86 10.13
N SER A 368 -4.70 -37.33 11.12
CA SER A 368 -5.31 -38.66 11.07
C SER A 368 -6.53 -38.71 10.13
N ALA A 369 -7.30 -37.63 9.99
CA ALA A 369 -8.39 -37.55 9.01
C ALA A 369 -7.89 -37.52 7.56
N PHE A 370 -6.76 -36.86 7.27
CA PHE A 370 -6.19 -36.74 5.92
C PHE A 370 -5.37 -37.97 5.49
N ILE A 371 -4.97 -38.84 6.43
CA ILE A 371 -4.32 -40.14 6.13
C ILE A 371 -5.37 -41.25 5.93
N LEU A 372 -6.62 -41.02 6.35
CA LEU A 372 -7.74 -41.97 6.25
C LEU A 372 -8.78 -41.58 5.18
N SER A 373 -8.48 -40.59 4.34
CA SER A 373 -9.22 -40.26 3.11
C SER A 373 -8.28 -40.26 1.91
#